data_AF-Q70EM7-F1
#
_entry.id   AF-Q70EM7-F1
#
_cell.length_a   1.000
_cell.length_b   1.000
_cell.length_c   1.000
_cell.angle_alpha   90.00
_cell.angle_beta   90.00
_cell.angle_gamma   90.00
#
_symmetry.space_group_name_H-M   'P 1'
#
loop_
_entity.id
_entity.type
_entity.pdbx_description
1 polymer ?
#
loop_
_entity_poly.entity_id
_entity_poly.type
_entity_poly.pdbx_seq_one_letter_code
_entity_poly.pdbx_strand_id
1 'polypeptide(L)'
;AIVWGDIALIDGSINARGSDITKTGGFVETSGHDLFIKDNAIVDAKEWLLDPEEVSINALEFGRSDIPQEDSEYTSENASGEPERKKNKNTPTLTNSTLEKILARGSHVNISASKRIYVNSSINIGNNGHLILWSEGKNSGGIEINEDITSTGGNLTIKSGGWVDIHKNITLGEGTLNITAKGDIAFEDKRGVPKQNRLITGQGNITSGNQKGFRFENISL
;
A
#
# COMPACT_ATOMS: atom_id res chain seq x y z
N ALA A 1 5.57 18.96 0.06
CA ALA A 1 6.81 18.60 -0.67
C ALA A 1 6.43 17.67 -1.81
N ILE A 2 7.11 17.75 -2.95
CA ILE A 2 6.93 16.82 -4.06
C ILE A 2 8.31 16.28 -4.40
N VAL A 3 8.45 14.96 -4.40
CA VAL A 3 9.68 14.26 -4.79
C VAL A 3 9.34 13.29 -5.91
N TRP A 4 9.93 13.50 -7.08
CA TRP A 4 9.77 12.65 -8.24
C TRP A 4 11.13 12.21 -8.77
N GLY A 5 11.22 10.97 -9.21
CA GLY A 5 12.31 10.47 -10.05
C GLY A 5 11.88 9.19 -10.73
N ASP A 6 12.41 8.87 -11.91
CA ASP A 6 12.10 7.59 -12.57
C ASP A 6 12.35 6.42 -11.62
N ILE A 7 13.46 6.52 -10.86
CA ILE A 7 13.58 5.83 -9.59
C ILE A 7 13.71 6.86 -8.46
N ALA A 8 12.89 6.71 -7.42
CA ALA A 8 12.86 7.59 -6.26
C ALA A 8 13.18 6.83 -4.97
N LEU A 9 14.26 7.24 -4.30
CA LEU A 9 14.69 6.69 -3.02
C LEU A 9 14.47 7.73 -1.90
N ILE A 10 13.59 7.40 -0.95
CA ILE A 10 13.29 8.25 0.20
C ILE A 10 13.91 7.61 1.44
N ASP A 11 14.99 8.23 1.91
CA ASP A 11 15.82 7.75 3.03
C ASP A 11 15.99 8.82 4.13
N GLY A 12 15.20 9.90 4.05
CA GLY A 12 15.31 11.06 4.92
C GLY A 12 14.01 11.40 5.64
N SER A 13 14.01 12.53 6.33
CA SER A 13 12.81 13.09 6.95
C SER A 13 12.23 14.21 6.07
N ILE A 14 10.94 14.12 5.78
CA ILE A 14 10.14 15.17 5.15
C ILE A 14 9.17 15.68 6.21
N ASN A 15 9.43 16.88 6.72
CA ASN A 15 8.57 17.52 7.71
C ASN A 15 7.70 18.59 7.05
N ALA A 16 6.44 18.24 6.80
CA ALA A 16 5.38 19.14 6.37
C ALA A 16 4.32 19.30 7.47
N ARG A 17 4.72 19.22 8.75
CA ARG A 17 3.79 19.38 9.86
C ARG A 17 3.34 20.83 10.01
N GLY A 18 2.07 21.02 10.37
CA GLY A 18 1.56 22.28 10.91
C GLY A 18 1.63 22.29 12.44
N SER A 19 0.93 23.22 13.08
CA SER A 19 0.76 23.22 14.54
C SER A 19 -0.09 22.04 15.03
N ASP A 20 -1.06 21.64 14.21
CA ASP A 20 -1.87 20.41 14.34
C ASP A 20 -1.78 19.67 13.00
N ILE A 21 -1.26 18.44 13.01
CA ILE A 21 -0.99 17.68 11.76
C ILE A 21 -2.28 17.39 10.98
N THR A 22 -3.40 17.18 11.67
CA THR A 22 -4.68 16.82 11.03
C THR A 22 -5.41 18.03 10.45
N LYS A 23 -5.18 19.22 11.02
CA LYS A 23 -5.87 20.47 10.61
C LYS A 23 -5.03 21.38 9.73
N THR A 24 -3.74 21.47 10.04
CA THR A 24 -2.81 22.46 9.46
C THR A 24 -1.57 21.82 8.86
N GLY A 25 -1.44 20.50 8.93
CA GLY A 25 -0.39 19.77 8.23
C GLY A 25 -0.50 19.96 6.73
N GLY A 26 0.65 19.98 6.06
CA GLY A 26 0.76 20.08 4.62
C GLY A 26 0.60 18.73 3.93
N PHE A 27 0.90 18.78 2.63
CA PHE A 27 0.85 17.65 1.71
C PHE A 27 2.27 17.22 1.31
N VAL A 28 2.49 15.91 1.23
CA VAL A 28 3.71 15.30 0.70
C VAL A 28 3.36 14.33 -0.41
N GLU A 29 4.09 14.40 -1.52
CA GLU A 29 4.06 13.41 -2.59
C GLU A 29 5.45 12.82 -2.80
N THR A 30 5.52 11.51 -2.91
CA THR A 30 6.72 10.75 -3.27
C THR A 30 6.35 9.79 -4.39
N SER A 31 6.89 9.98 -5.58
CA SER A 31 6.40 9.33 -6.80
C SER A 31 7.56 9.02 -7.76
N GLY A 32 7.32 8.15 -8.73
CA GLY A 32 8.34 7.63 -9.64
C GLY A 32 7.93 6.30 -10.26
N HIS A 33 8.56 5.84 -11.35
CA HIS A 33 8.23 4.50 -11.87
C HIS A 33 8.51 3.43 -10.81
N ASP A 34 9.69 3.53 -10.20
CA ASP A 34 10.15 2.71 -9.09
C ASP A 34 10.34 3.58 -7.84
N LEU A 35 9.56 3.32 -6.80
CA LEU A 35 9.61 4.06 -5.54
C LEU A 35 10.06 3.15 -4.39
N PHE A 36 10.99 3.66 -3.58
CA PHE A 36 11.49 3.01 -2.37
C PHE A 36 11.47 4.00 -1.20
N ILE A 37 10.68 3.68 -0.19
CA ILE A 37 10.67 4.37 1.10
C ILE A 37 11.42 3.47 2.08
N LYS A 38 12.56 3.94 2.60
CA LYS A 38 13.35 3.19 3.58
C LYS A 38 12.70 3.22 4.97
N ASP A 39 13.14 2.33 5.85
CA ASP A 39 12.51 2.12 7.17
C ASP A 39 12.75 3.26 8.17
N ASN A 40 13.85 3.97 7.97
CA ASN A 40 14.24 5.19 8.68
C ASN A 40 13.63 6.46 8.06
N ALA A 41 12.97 6.37 6.90
CA ALA A 41 12.28 7.51 6.32
C ALA A 41 11.14 7.96 7.23
N ILE A 42 11.02 9.28 7.42
CA ILE A 42 9.99 9.88 8.27
C ILE A 42 9.23 10.91 7.45
N VAL A 43 7.94 10.68 7.25
CA VAL A 43 7.04 11.66 6.63
C VAL A 43 6.07 12.18 7.70
N ASP A 44 6.15 13.48 7.97
CA ASP A 44 5.24 14.18 8.87
C ASP A 44 4.35 15.10 8.03
N ALA A 45 3.15 14.64 7.67
CA ALA A 45 2.22 15.39 6.83
C ALA A 45 0.77 15.09 7.20
N LYS A 46 -0.16 15.99 6.85
CA LYS A 46 -1.60 15.71 6.92
C LYS A 46 -1.98 14.65 5.89
N GLU A 47 -1.43 14.80 4.70
CA GLU A 47 -1.68 13.96 3.53
C GLU A 47 -0.34 13.51 2.92
N TRP A 48 -0.22 12.21 2.64
CA TRP A 48 0.91 11.64 1.93
C TRP A 48 0.44 10.80 0.75
N LEU A 49 0.88 11.17 -0.46
CA LEU A 49 0.62 10.46 -1.70
C LEU A 49 1.87 9.69 -2.14
N LEU A 50 1.69 8.40 -2.43
CA LEU A 50 2.64 7.57 -3.16
C LEU A 50 2.02 7.24 -4.51
N ASP A 51 2.75 7.39 -5.61
CA ASP A 51 2.22 7.08 -6.95
C ASP A 51 3.24 6.41 -7.89
N PRO A 52 3.69 5.16 -7.61
CA PRO A 52 4.54 4.41 -8.53
C PRO A 52 3.80 3.45 -9.46
N GLU A 53 4.52 2.70 -10.31
CA GLU A 53 3.86 1.71 -11.16
C GLU A 53 3.30 0.52 -10.38
N GLU A 54 4.09 0.02 -9.43
CA GLU A 54 3.72 -1.09 -8.55
C GLU A 54 4.11 -0.75 -7.12
N VAL A 55 3.24 -1.10 -6.17
CA VAL A 55 3.49 -0.95 -4.74
C VAL A 55 3.50 -2.31 -4.07
N SER A 56 4.50 -2.54 -3.23
CA SER A 56 4.50 -3.65 -2.27
C SER A 56 4.76 -3.13 -0.85
N ILE A 57 3.86 -3.48 0.06
CA ILE A 57 3.94 -3.20 1.50
C ILE A 57 4.30 -4.50 2.18
N ASN A 58 5.50 -4.59 2.74
CA ASN A 58 6.03 -5.81 3.33
C ASN A 58 6.35 -5.60 4.82
N ALA A 59 6.61 -6.70 5.54
CA ALA A 59 7.15 -6.63 6.89
C ALA A 59 8.60 -6.14 6.80
N LEU A 60 9.15 -5.68 7.93
CA LEU A 60 10.60 -5.51 8.01
C LEU A 60 11.28 -6.87 7.81
N GLU A 61 12.14 -6.95 6.80
CA GLU A 61 13.11 -8.03 6.67
C GLU A 61 14.41 -7.61 7.36
N PHE A 62 15.05 -8.55 8.06
CA PHE A 62 16.34 -8.31 8.70
C PHE A 62 17.37 -7.91 7.63
N GLY A 63 17.95 -6.71 7.74
CA GLY A 63 18.93 -6.17 6.80
C GLY A 63 18.45 -5.00 5.91
N ARG A 64 17.15 -4.64 5.92
CA ARG A 64 16.66 -3.43 5.21
C ARG A 64 17.18 -2.12 5.83
N SER A 65 17.50 -2.12 7.13
CA SER A 65 18.08 -0.98 7.84
C SER A 65 19.61 -0.89 7.77
N ASP A 66 20.31 -1.98 7.46
CA ASP A 66 21.73 -2.13 7.84
C ASP A 66 22.71 -2.26 6.67
N ILE A 67 22.28 -2.27 5.41
CA ILE A 67 23.21 -2.14 4.27
C ILE A 67 22.54 -1.37 3.12
N PRO A 68 22.79 -0.06 2.97
CA PRO A 68 22.50 0.64 1.73
C PRO A 68 23.61 0.28 0.75
N GLN A 69 23.43 -0.76 -0.04
CA GLN A 69 23.95 -0.68 -1.40
C GLN A 69 22.80 -0.18 -2.23
N GLU A 70 22.89 1.08 -2.68
CA GLU A 70 22.08 1.60 -3.79
C GLU A 70 22.05 0.55 -4.91
N ASP A 71 23.18 -0.11 -5.18
CA ASP A 71 23.34 -1.25 -6.10
C ASP A 71 22.48 -2.49 -5.80
N SER A 72 22.00 -2.69 -4.57
CA SER A 72 21.07 -3.80 -4.28
C SER A 72 19.65 -3.51 -4.75
N GLU A 73 19.29 -2.24 -4.87
CA GLU A 73 18.03 -1.79 -5.46
C GLU A 73 18.11 -1.79 -6.99
N TYR A 74 19.34 -1.85 -7.55
CA TYR A 74 19.61 -1.81 -8.99
C TYR A 74 20.48 -2.97 -9.49
N THR A 75 19.93 -3.90 -10.28
CA THR A 75 20.77 -4.88 -10.99
C THR A 75 21.49 -4.21 -12.17
N SER A 76 22.77 -4.54 -12.40
CA SER A 76 23.69 -3.82 -13.31
C SER A 76 23.63 -4.17 -14.81
N GLU A 77 24.09 -3.18 -15.59
CA GLU A 77 24.57 -3.10 -17.00
C GLU A 77 24.07 -4.08 -18.06
N ASN A 78 23.58 -3.51 -19.16
CA ASN A 78 23.32 -4.24 -20.39
C ASN A 78 24.64 -4.67 -21.06
N ALA A 79 24.58 -5.62 -22.01
CA ALA A 79 25.74 -6.17 -22.72
C ALA A 79 26.54 -5.12 -23.54
N SER A 80 26.09 -3.86 -23.57
CA SER A 80 26.68 -2.75 -24.31
C SER A 80 27.50 -1.80 -23.42
N GLY A 81 27.58 -2.04 -22.11
CA GLY A 81 28.31 -1.18 -21.17
C GLY A 81 27.61 0.16 -20.89
N GLU A 82 26.32 0.27 -21.21
CA GLU A 82 25.49 1.39 -20.75
C GLU A 82 24.89 1.05 -19.38
N PRO A 83 24.91 2.00 -18.43
CA PRO A 83 24.32 1.78 -17.11
C PRO A 83 22.80 1.66 -17.23
N GLU A 84 22.30 0.44 -17.30
CA GLU A 84 20.87 0.14 -17.22
C GLU A 84 20.50 -0.07 -15.75
N ARG A 85 19.92 0.96 -15.12
CA ARG A 85 19.44 0.87 -13.73
C ARG A 85 18.07 0.20 -13.71
N LYS A 86 18.02 -1.08 -13.36
CA LYS A 86 16.78 -1.85 -13.24
C LYS A 86 16.43 -2.11 -11.78
N LYS A 87 15.19 -1.85 -11.38
CA LYS A 87 14.67 -2.23 -10.06
C LYS A 87 14.92 -3.70 -9.76
N ASN A 88 15.48 -3.95 -8.58
CA ASN A 88 15.41 -5.24 -7.94
C ASN A 88 13.94 -5.54 -7.59
N LYS A 89 13.35 -6.49 -8.31
CA LYS A 89 11.94 -6.88 -8.15
C LYS A 89 11.59 -7.42 -6.76
N ASN A 90 12.60 -7.80 -5.98
CA ASN A 90 12.41 -8.31 -4.62
C ASN A 90 12.38 -7.19 -3.58
N THR A 91 12.80 -5.97 -3.92
CA THR A 91 12.82 -4.86 -2.97
C THR A 91 11.42 -4.23 -2.83
N PRO A 92 10.83 -4.24 -1.62
CA PRO A 92 9.52 -3.66 -1.39
C PRO A 92 9.49 -2.13 -1.42
N THR A 93 8.37 -1.56 -1.83
CA THR A 93 8.17 -0.09 -1.88
C THR A 93 8.28 0.54 -0.49
N LEU A 94 7.63 -0.02 0.52
CA LEU A 94 7.70 0.46 1.91
C LEU A 94 7.44 -0.68 2.89
N THR A 95 7.76 -0.50 4.17
CA THR A 95 7.28 -1.42 5.22
C THR A 95 5.94 -0.99 5.79
N ASN A 96 5.20 -1.97 6.32
CA ASN A 96 4.02 -1.71 7.14
C ASN A 96 4.35 -0.76 8.30
N SER A 97 5.48 -0.94 8.99
CA SER A 97 5.85 -0.08 10.12
C SER A 97 6.04 1.40 9.73
N THR A 98 6.62 1.69 8.56
CA THR A 98 6.75 3.06 8.05
C THR A 98 5.39 3.65 7.74
N LEU A 99 4.49 2.87 7.13
CA LEU A 99 3.12 3.27 6.85
C LEU A 99 2.31 3.55 8.13
N GLU A 100 2.43 2.67 9.13
CA GLU A 100 1.71 2.77 10.40
C GLU A 100 2.14 3.98 11.22
N LYS A 101 3.43 4.37 11.20
CA LYS A 101 3.93 5.55 11.91
C LYS A 101 3.21 6.84 11.52
N ILE A 102 2.92 7.02 10.23
CA ILE A 102 2.19 8.20 9.74
C ILE A 102 0.68 8.05 9.96
N LEU A 103 0.09 6.88 9.71
CA LEU A 103 -1.35 6.62 9.94
C LEU A 103 -1.74 6.82 11.42
N ALA A 104 -0.88 6.39 12.35
CA ALA A 104 -1.10 6.53 13.80
C ALA A 104 -1.28 7.99 14.26
N ARG A 105 -0.86 8.96 13.45
CA ARG A 105 -1.01 10.40 13.73
C ARG A 105 -2.33 10.99 13.20
N GLY A 106 -3.20 10.17 12.62
CA GLY A 106 -4.44 10.61 12.00
C GLY A 106 -4.27 11.16 10.59
N SER A 107 -3.13 10.90 9.95
CA SER A 107 -2.86 11.33 8.59
C SER A 107 -3.62 10.49 7.56
N HIS A 108 -3.85 11.09 6.40
CA HIS A 108 -4.41 10.43 5.23
C HIS A 108 -3.26 9.96 4.34
N VAL A 109 -3.15 8.66 4.11
CA VAL A 109 -2.14 8.10 3.21
C VAL A 109 -2.85 7.54 1.98
N ASN A 110 -2.52 8.10 0.82
CA ASN A 110 -2.99 7.64 -0.47
C ASN A 110 -1.87 6.91 -1.18
N ILE A 111 -2.03 5.61 -1.35
CA ILE A 111 -1.14 4.75 -2.10
C ILE A 111 -1.82 4.48 -3.43
N SER A 112 -1.36 5.20 -4.45
CA SER A 112 -1.78 5.05 -5.83
C SER A 112 -0.76 4.18 -6.59
N ALA A 113 -1.22 3.38 -7.54
CA ALA A 113 -0.35 2.62 -8.42
C ALA A 113 -0.96 2.46 -9.81
N SER A 114 -0.13 2.57 -10.85
CA SER A 114 -0.64 2.41 -12.22
C SER A 114 -1.00 0.95 -12.55
N LYS A 115 -0.32 -0.03 -11.95
CA LYS A 115 -0.52 -1.47 -12.18
C LYS A 115 -1.08 -2.16 -10.96
N ARG A 116 -0.27 -2.43 -9.93
CA ARG A 116 -0.64 -3.33 -8.82
C ARG A 116 -0.21 -2.82 -7.46
N ILE A 117 -1.02 -3.15 -6.46
CA ILE A 117 -0.70 -2.96 -5.04
C ILE A 117 -0.75 -4.33 -4.36
N TYR A 118 0.32 -4.68 -3.64
CA TYR A 118 0.40 -5.88 -2.81
C TYR A 118 0.56 -5.49 -1.34
N VAL A 119 -0.37 -5.94 -0.49
CA VAL A 119 -0.28 -5.82 0.98
C VAL A 119 0.17 -7.17 1.52
N ASN A 120 1.48 -7.33 1.72
CA ASN A 120 2.12 -8.58 2.14
C ASN A 120 2.47 -8.63 3.63
N SER A 121 2.01 -7.64 4.39
CA SER A 121 2.21 -7.55 5.83
C SER A 121 1.00 -6.91 6.48
N SER A 122 0.70 -7.32 7.70
CA SER A 122 -0.43 -6.79 8.44
C SER A 122 -0.28 -5.29 8.64
N ILE A 123 -1.40 -4.58 8.49
CA ILE A 123 -1.46 -3.12 8.66
C ILE A 123 -2.43 -2.79 9.80
N ASN A 124 -2.00 -1.92 10.71
CA ASN A 124 -2.87 -1.24 11.65
C ASN A 124 -3.04 0.24 11.27
N ILE A 125 -4.23 0.62 10.82
CA ILE A 125 -4.55 1.99 10.41
C ILE A 125 -4.62 2.95 11.62
N GLY A 126 -4.76 2.41 12.84
CA GLY A 126 -4.93 3.20 14.06
C GLY A 126 -6.32 3.83 14.15
N ASN A 127 -6.52 4.74 15.11
CA ASN A 127 -7.86 5.22 15.45
C ASN A 127 -8.41 6.32 14.54
N ASN A 128 -7.53 7.13 13.93
CA ASN A 128 -7.95 8.33 13.19
C ASN A 128 -7.34 8.38 11.78
N GLY A 129 -6.51 7.40 11.40
CA GLY A 129 -5.86 7.37 10.10
C GLY A 129 -6.84 7.05 8.98
N HIS A 130 -6.45 7.39 7.75
CA HIS A 130 -7.18 6.96 6.55
C HIS A 130 -6.21 6.39 5.55
N LEU A 131 -6.30 5.08 5.30
CA LEU A 131 -5.56 4.41 4.25
C LEU A 131 -6.41 4.33 2.99
N ILE A 132 -5.89 4.87 1.90
CA ILE A 132 -6.47 4.75 0.56
C ILE A 132 -5.50 3.92 -0.28
N LEU A 133 -5.98 2.81 -0.82
CA LEU A 133 -5.28 2.00 -1.81
C LEU A 133 -5.99 2.20 -3.15
N TRP A 134 -5.29 2.71 -4.15
CA TRP A 134 -5.85 2.93 -5.48
C TRP A 134 -4.96 2.33 -6.58
N SER A 135 -5.48 1.37 -7.34
CA SER A 135 -4.83 0.89 -8.56
C SER A 135 -5.60 1.37 -9.79
N GLU A 136 -4.90 1.87 -10.82
CA GLU A 136 -5.49 2.13 -12.14
C GLU A 136 -5.87 0.83 -12.88
N GLY A 137 -5.29 -0.31 -12.49
CA GLY A 137 -5.58 -1.61 -13.09
C GLY A 137 -4.90 -1.88 -14.43
N LYS A 138 -3.88 -1.10 -14.83
CA LYS A 138 -3.15 -1.36 -16.08
C LYS A 138 -2.52 -2.76 -16.07
N ASN A 139 -2.38 -3.34 -17.25
CA ASN A 139 -1.79 -4.67 -17.46
C ASN A 139 -2.49 -5.78 -16.66
N SER A 140 -3.82 -5.75 -16.62
CA SER A 140 -4.63 -6.68 -15.79
C SER A 140 -4.22 -6.62 -14.31
N GLY A 141 -3.91 -5.41 -13.87
CA GLY A 141 -3.54 -5.08 -12.50
C GLY A 141 -4.73 -5.03 -11.56
N GLY A 142 -4.45 -4.80 -10.28
CA GLY A 142 -5.43 -4.85 -9.21
C GLY A 142 -4.80 -4.63 -7.85
N ILE A 143 -5.53 -4.98 -6.81
CA ILE A 143 -5.08 -4.86 -5.42
C ILE A 143 -5.18 -6.24 -4.76
N GLU A 144 -4.06 -6.74 -4.25
CA GLU A 144 -3.98 -8.01 -3.53
C GLU A 144 -3.67 -7.75 -2.06
N ILE A 145 -4.57 -8.17 -1.18
CA ILE A 145 -4.42 -8.08 0.27
C ILE A 145 -4.13 -9.47 0.82
N ASN A 146 -2.86 -9.73 1.10
CA ASN A 146 -2.36 -11.02 1.56
C ASN A 146 -2.38 -11.15 3.09
N GLU A 147 -2.46 -10.05 3.81
CA GLU A 147 -2.38 -10.00 5.28
C GLU A 147 -3.49 -9.16 5.91
N ASP A 148 -3.64 -9.30 7.23
CA ASP A 148 -4.72 -8.64 7.97
C ASP A 148 -4.64 -7.10 7.89
N ILE A 149 -5.77 -6.43 7.72
CA ILE A 149 -5.90 -4.98 7.89
C ILE A 149 -6.81 -4.69 9.07
N THR A 150 -6.29 -3.95 10.06
CA THR A 150 -6.96 -3.68 11.32
C THR A 150 -7.05 -2.20 11.63
N SER A 151 -8.09 -1.82 12.38
CA SER A 151 -8.27 -0.49 12.91
C SER A 151 -9.25 -0.49 14.09
N THR A 152 -9.14 0.51 14.98
CA THR A 152 -10.14 0.79 16.02
C THR A 152 -11.13 1.88 15.63
N GLY A 153 -10.86 2.65 14.58
CA GLY A 153 -11.67 3.82 14.17
C GLY A 153 -11.22 4.51 12.87
N GLY A 154 -10.01 4.20 12.39
CA GLY A 154 -9.48 4.64 11.11
C GLY A 154 -10.16 3.98 9.91
N ASN A 155 -10.06 4.63 8.77
CA ASN A 155 -10.82 4.29 7.56
C ASN A 155 -9.94 3.56 6.54
N LEU A 156 -10.55 2.61 5.83
CA LEU A 156 -9.95 1.93 4.69
C LEU A 156 -10.78 2.21 3.43
N THR A 157 -10.10 2.67 2.38
CA THR A 157 -10.71 2.83 1.05
C THR A 157 -9.86 2.10 0.03
N ILE A 158 -10.46 1.15 -0.67
CA ILE A 158 -9.82 0.36 -1.73
C ILE A 158 -10.51 0.68 -3.04
N LYS A 159 -9.76 1.16 -4.03
CA LYS A 159 -10.26 1.48 -5.37
C LYS A 159 -9.42 0.76 -6.40
N SER A 160 -10.02 0.00 -7.29
CA SER A 160 -9.30 -0.71 -8.35
C SER A 160 -9.97 -0.49 -9.70
N GLY A 161 -9.18 -0.04 -10.68
CA GLY A 161 -9.56 -0.10 -12.09
C GLY A 161 -9.57 -1.52 -12.66
N GLY A 162 -9.01 -2.49 -11.92
CA GLY A 162 -9.06 -3.92 -12.19
C GLY A 162 -9.75 -4.70 -11.07
N TRP A 163 -9.13 -5.78 -10.61
CA TRP A 163 -9.66 -6.67 -9.56
C TRP A 163 -9.21 -6.25 -8.15
N VAL A 164 -9.86 -6.79 -7.13
CA VAL A 164 -9.44 -6.75 -5.72
C VAL A 164 -9.54 -8.15 -5.13
N ASP A 165 -8.42 -8.72 -4.67
CA ASP A 165 -8.39 -10.03 -4.02
C ASP A 165 -7.96 -9.86 -2.56
N ILE A 166 -8.75 -10.38 -1.63
CA ILE A 166 -8.55 -10.30 -0.19
C ILE A 166 -8.42 -11.71 0.36
N HIS A 167 -7.25 -12.01 0.92
CA HIS A 167 -6.92 -13.36 1.37
C HIS A 167 -6.97 -13.54 2.90
N LYS A 168 -7.04 -12.43 3.64
CA LYS A 168 -7.02 -12.36 5.11
C LYS A 168 -8.11 -11.44 5.67
N ASN A 169 -8.09 -11.15 6.96
CA ASN A 169 -9.17 -10.45 7.64
C ASN A 169 -9.09 -8.93 7.44
N ILE A 170 -10.25 -8.28 7.48
CA ILE A 170 -10.36 -6.82 7.60
C ILE A 170 -11.24 -6.53 8.81
N THR A 171 -10.75 -5.77 9.78
CA THR A 171 -11.53 -5.39 10.98
C THR A 171 -11.28 -3.93 11.31
N LEU A 172 -12.31 -3.07 11.19
CA LEU A 172 -12.12 -1.61 11.32
C LEU A 172 -12.73 -0.96 12.57
N GLY A 173 -13.31 -1.73 13.49
CA GLY A 173 -13.94 -1.17 14.69
C GLY A 173 -15.03 -0.15 14.33
N GLU A 174 -14.87 1.09 14.76
CA GLU A 174 -15.78 2.22 14.42
C GLU A 174 -15.51 2.84 13.05
N GLY A 175 -14.42 2.45 12.38
CA GLY A 175 -13.99 2.98 11.09
C GLY A 175 -14.79 2.43 9.90
N THR A 176 -14.61 3.09 8.76
CA THR A 176 -15.34 2.75 7.54
C THR A 176 -14.53 1.90 6.56
N LEU A 177 -15.20 0.90 5.95
CA LEU A 177 -14.68 0.07 4.87
C LEU A 177 -15.39 0.44 3.56
N ASN A 178 -14.65 0.99 2.60
CA ASN A 178 -15.16 1.20 1.26
C ASN A 178 -14.31 0.47 0.23
N ILE A 179 -14.92 -0.37 -0.61
CA ILE A 179 -14.22 -1.11 -1.67
C ILE A 179 -14.95 -0.86 -2.98
N THR A 180 -14.22 -0.47 -4.02
CA THR A 180 -14.76 -0.33 -5.37
C THR A 180 -13.79 -0.95 -6.37
N ALA A 181 -14.26 -1.91 -7.15
CA ALA A 181 -13.48 -2.51 -8.23
C ALA A 181 -14.27 -2.43 -9.55
N LYS A 182 -13.61 -2.11 -10.66
CA LYS A 182 -14.21 -2.26 -12.00
C LYS A 182 -14.25 -3.72 -12.45
N GLY A 183 -13.31 -4.52 -11.96
CA GLY A 183 -13.29 -5.98 -12.11
C GLY A 183 -14.08 -6.66 -11.00
N ASP A 184 -13.65 -7.87 -10.64
CA ASP A 184 -14.19 -8.65 -9.54
C ASP A 184 -13.58 -8.28 -8.19
N ILE A 185 -14.34 -8.56 -7.13
CA ILE A 185 -13.87 -8.51 -5.75
C ILE A 185 -13.93 -9.93 -5.20
N ALA A 186 -12.79 -10.48 -4.81
CA ALA A 186 -12.69 -11.79 -4.19
C ALA A 186 -12.29 -11.70 -2.73
N PHE A 187 -12.95 -12.52 -1.92
CA PHE A 187 -12.57 -12.82 -0.56
C PHE A 187 -12.34 -14.33 -0.49
N GLU A 188 -11.11 -14.78 -0.70
CA GLU A 188 -10.82 -16.19 -0.97
C GLU A 188 -9.46 -16.65 -0.49
N ASP A 189 -9.27 -17.97 -0.40
CA ASP A 189 -7.98 -18.54 -0.04
C ASP A 189 -6.93 -18.21 -1.08
N LYS A 190 -5.75 -17.80 -0.60
CA LYS A 190 -4.59 -17.73 -1.48
C LYS A 190 -4.29 -19.15 -1.96
N ARG A 191 -4.20 -19.32 -3.28
CA ARG A 191 -3.93 -20.63 -3.90
C ARG A 191 -2.70 -21.28 -3.26
N GLY A 192 -2.86 -22.52 -2.82
CA GLY A 192 -1.79 -23.30 -2.16
C GLY A 192 -1.66 -23.06 -0.65
N VAL A 193 -2.51 -22.23 -0.04
CA VAL A 193 -2.55 -21.99 1.41
C VAL A 193 -3.71 -22.79 2.03
N PRO A 194 -3.58 -23.34 3.25
CA PRO A 194 -4.68 -23.99 3.94
C PRO A 194 -5.90 -23.07 4.10
N LYS A 195 -7.09 -23.67 3.91
CA LYS A 195 -8.38 -22.99 4.05
C LYS A 195 -8.53 -22.37 5.43
N GLN A 196 -8.88 -21.09 5.47
CA GLN A 196 -9.10 -20.34 6.72
C GLN A 196 -10.41 -19.58 6.65
N ASN A 197 -11.12 -19.53 7.79
CA ASN A 197 -12.27 -18.63 7.94
C ASN A 197 -11.76 -17.19 7.90
N ARG A 198 -12.47 -16.35 7.14
CA ARG A 198 -12.18 -14.93 7.01
C ARG A 198 -13.30 -14.10 7.60
N LEU A 199 -12.90 -13.05 8.30
CA LEU A 199 -13.79 -12.07 8.89
C LEU A 199 -13.57 -10.71 8.23
N ILE A 200 -14.67 -10.13 7.73
CA ILE A 200 -14.72 -8.75 7.24
C ILE A 200 -15.69 -8.00 8.14
N THR A 201 -15.17 -7.10 8.97
CA THR A 201 -15.94 -6.30 9.93
C THR A 201 -15.66 -4.82 9.73
N GLY A 202 -16.69 -4.05 9.40
CA GLY A 202 -16.62 -2.60 9.21
C GLY A 202 -17.94 -2.06 8.66
N GLN A 203 -18.07 -0.73 8.61
CA GLN A 203 -19.26 -0.07 8.06
C GLN A 203 -18.91 0.61 6.73
N GLY A 204 -19.70 0.43 5.67
CA GLY A 204 -19.49 1.14 4.42
C GLY A 204 -19.98 0.37 3.20
N ASN A 205 -19.50 0.77 2.02
CA ASN A 205 -19.98 0.25 0.74
C ASN A 205 -18.93 -0.59 0.03
N ILE A 206 -19.34 -1.77 -0.43
CA ILE A 206 -18.52 -2.64 -1.26
C ILE A 206 -19.22 -2.77 -2.62
N THR A 207 -18.57 -2.32 -3.69
CA THR A 207 -19.13 -2.29 -5.05
C THR A 207 -18.18 -2.99 -6.02
N SER A 208 -18.64 -4.10 -6.59
CA SER A 208 -17.92 -4.81 -7.66
C SER A 208 -18.45 -4.41 -9.04
N GLY A 209 -17.64 -4.60 -10.08
CA GLY A 209 -18.03 -4.37 -11.46
C GLY A 209 -18.72 -5.59 -12.09
N ASN A 210 -19.11 -5.42 -13.35
CA ASN A 210 -19.98 -6.37 -14.06
C ASN A 210 -19.26 -7.63 -14.62
N GLN A 211 -18.03 -7.92 -14.19
CA GLN A 211 -17.28 -9.09 -14.67
C GLN A 211 -17.75 -10.37 -13.96
N LYS A 212 -17.18 -10.70 -12.80
CA LYS A 212 -17.63 -11.82 -11.95
C LYS A 212 -18.35 -11.36 -10.68
N GLY A 213 -18.50 -10.04 -10.48
CA GLY A 213 -19.08 -9.48 -9.26
C GLY A 213 -18.26 -9.85 -8.03
N PHE A 214 -18.89 -10.54 -7.09
CA PHE A 214 -18.28 -11.00 -5.85
C PHE A 214 -17.93 -12.49 -5.88
N ARG A 215 -16.71 -12.83 -5.44
CA ARG A 215 -16.28 -14.21 -5.18
C ARG A 215 -16.01 -14.37 -3.68
N PHE A 216 -16.57 -15.42 -3.08
CA PHE A 216 -16.41 -15.71 -1.66
C PHE A 216 -16.00 -17.16 -1.46
N GLU A 217 -14.92 -17.39 -0.71
CA GLU A 217 -14.51 -18.71 -0.21
C GLU A 217 -14.16 -18.60 1.29
N ASN A 218 -14.84 -19.41 2.10
CA ASN A 218 -14.67 -19.48 3.56
C ASN A 218 -14.85 -18.12 4.27
N ILE A 219 -15.84 -17.35 3.82
CA ILE A 219 -16.24 -16.05 4.37
C ILE A 219 -17.54 -16.19 5.17
N SER A 220 -17.60 -15.49 6.31
CA SER A 220 -18.86 -15.17 6.99
C SER A 220 -19.26 -13.73 6.66
N LEU A 221 -20.48 -13.54 6.15
CA LEU A 221 -21.08 -12.24 5.83
C LEU A 221 -22.10 -11.83 6.89
#